data_AF-A0A5C6CGG9-F1
#
_entry.id   AF-A0A5C6CGG9-F1
#
_cell.length_a   1.000
_cell.length_b   1.000
_cell.length_c   1.000
_cell.angle_alpha   90.00
_cell.angle_beta   90.00
_cell.angle_gamma   90.00
#
_symmetry.space_group_name_H-M   'P 1'
#
loop_
_entity.id
_entity.type
_entity.pdbx_description
1 polymer ?
#
loop_
_entity_poly.entity_id
_entity_poly.type
_entity_poly.pdbx_seq_one_letter_code
_entity_poly.pdbx_strand_id
1 'polypeptide(L)' 'MNLRNSLKTLLVCVLGLPILLAVLGWVAGLLTAMGDEATASVLGHISTAARVIWLVCLVGAIVVLAMQSLEHTREE' A
#
# COMPACT_ATOMS: atom_id res chain seq x y z
N MET A 1 -8.81 6.97 -19.59
CA MET A 1 -8.08 6.03 -18.69
C MET A 1 -9.02 4.88 -18.37
N ASN A 2 -8.64 3.64 -18.68
CA ASN A 2 -9.52 2.49 -18.59
C ASN A 2 -9.68 2.02 -17.14
N LEU A 3 -10.90 1.70 -16.71
CA LEU A 3 -11.23 1.17 -15.37
C LEU A 3 -10.35 -0.05 -15.01
N ARG A 4 -10.08 -0.92 -16.00
CA ARG A 4 -9.16 -2.07 -15.87
C ARG A 4 -7.72 -1.67 -15.55
N ASN A 5 -7.25 -0.53 -16.06
CA ASN A 5 -5.89 -0.07 -15.80
C ASN A 5 -5.78 0.50 -14.38
N SER A 6 -6.77 1.29 -13.93
CA SER A 6 -6.84 1.76 -12.54
C SER A 6 -6.89 0.59 -11.55
N LEU A 7 -7.66 -0.46 -11.86
CA LEU A 7 -7.74 -1.66 -11.02
C LEU A 7 -6.38 -2.36 -10.90
N LYS A 8 -5.67 -2.56 -12.02
CA LYS A 8 -4.32 -3.15 -12.02
C LYS A 8 -3.34 -2.33 -11.19
N THR A 9 -3.34 -1.01 -11.35
CA THR A 9 -2.45 -0.13 -10.56
C THR A 9 -2.78 -0.20 -9.08
N LEU A 10 -4.06 -0.18 -8.69
CA LEU A 10 -4.47 -0.35 -7.29
C LEU A 10 -4.04 -1.71 -6.74
N LEU A 11 -4.20 -2.78 -7.52
CA LEU A 11 -3.87 -4.14 -7.09
C LEU A 11 -2.36 -4.32 -6.92
N VAL A 12 -1.56 -3.75 -7.83
CA VAL A 12 -0.09 -3.70 -7.69
C VAL A 12 0.32 -2.87 -6.49
N CYS A 13 -0.32 -1.72 -6.22
CA CYS A 13 -0.05 -0.94 -5.01
C CYS A 13 -0.41 -1.71 -3.74
N VAL A 14 -1.56 -2.38 -3.69
CA VAL A 14 -1.99 -3.17 -2.53
C VAL A 14 -1.07 -4.37 -2.28
N LEU A 15 -0.55 -5.02 -3.32
CA LEU A 15 0.37 -6.15 -3.13
C LEU A 15 1.84 -5.74 -2.98
N GLY A 16 2.25 -4.63 -3.59
CA GLY A 16 3.63 -4.16 -3.62
C GLY A 16 4.05 -3.32 -2.42
N LEU A 17 3.16 -2.46 -1.89
CA LEU A 17 3.46 -1.67 -0.70
C LEU A 17 3.81 -2.50 0.55
N PRO A 18 3.18 -3.66 0.87
CA PRO A 18 3.55 -4.43 2.06
C PRO A 18 4.96 -5.00 1.95
N ILE A 19 5.41 -5.36 0.74
CA ILE A 19 6.79 -5.80 0.49
C ILE A 19 7.75 -4.62 0.74
N LEU A 20 7.42 -3.44 0.20
CA LEU A 20 8.22 -2.23 0.41
C LEU A 20 8.32 -1.86 1.90
N LEU A 21 7.22 -1.97 2.64
CA LEU A 21 7.16 -1.74 4.07
C LEU A 21 8.00 -2.73 4.88
N ALA A 22 8.03 -4.01 4.48
CA ALA A 22 8.88 -5.02 5.11
C ALA A 22 10.36 -4.70 4.92
N VAL A 23 10.75 -4.28 3.71
CA VAL A 23 12.13 -3.84 3.41
C VAL A 23 12.50 -2.60 4.21
N LEU A 24 11.62 -1.59 4.27
CA LEU A 24 11.85 -0.37 5.06
C LEU A 24 12.00 -0.68 6.56
N GLY A 25 11.17 -1.58 7.10
CA GLY A 25 11.29 -2.03 8.49
C GLY A 25 12.61 -2.77 8.76
N TRP A 26 13.05 -3.60 7.81
CA TRP A 26 14.33 -4.29 7.89
C TRP A 26 15.52 -3.32 7.87
N VAL A 27 15.50 -2.34 6.97
CA VAL A 27 16.53 -1.29 6.89
C VAL A 27 16.55 -0.45 8.17
N ALA A 28 15.38 -0.13 8.75
CA ALA A 28 15.31 0.59 10.02
C ALA A 28 15.96 -0.21 11.17
N GLY A 29 15.70 -1.52 11.25
CA GLY A 29 16.35 -2.39 12.24
C GLY A 29 17.87 -2.46 12.07
N LEU A 30 18.35 -2.45 10.83
CA LEU A 30 19.78 -2.40 10.50
C LEU A 30 20.41 -1.07 10.97
N LEU A 31 19.76 0.07 10.71
CA LEU A 31 20.24 1.39 11.15
C LEU A 31 20.29 1.50 12.68
N THR A 32 19.27 1.00 13.37
CA THR A 32 19.28 0.92 14.84
C THR A 32 20.44 0.06 15.34
N ALA A 33 20.73 -1.08 14.70
CA ALA A 33 21.85 -1.93 15.06
C ALA A 33 23.23 -1.28 14.81
N MET A 34 23.31 -0.31 13.89
CA MET A 34 24.53 0.50 13.67
C MET A 34 24.65 1.69 14.65
N GLY A 35 23.68 1.88 15.56
CA GLY A 35 23.66 2.99 16.50
C GLY A 35 23.13 4.31 15.91
N ASP A 36 22.56 4.29 14.70
CA ASP A 36 21.94 5.46 14.07
C ASP A 36 20.43 5.50 14.35
N GLU A 37 20.09 5.88 15.57
CA GLU A 37 18.70 5.98 16.04
C GLU A 37 17.91 7.11 15.36
N ALA A 38 18.60 8.17 14.93
CA ALA A 38 17.96 9.33 14.30
C ALA A 38 17.38 8.94 12.93
N THR A 39 18.17 8.28 12.10
CA THR A 39 17.71 7.81 10.78
C THR A 39 16.68 6.70 10.91
N ALA A 40 16.82 5.80 11.89
CA ALA A 40 15.85 4.75 12.17
C ALA A 40 14.47 5.31 12.56
N SER A 41 14.43 6.38 13.37
CA SER A 41 13.18 7.05 13.78
C SER A 41 12.47 7.71 12.60
N VAL A 42 13.21 8.39 11.71
CA VAL A 42 12.65 9.00 10.49
C VAL A 42 12.08 7.92 9.57
N LEU A 43 12.81 6.81 9.40
CA LEU A 43 12.36 5.68 8.59
C LEU A 43 11.10 5.01 9.16
N GLY A 44 10.98 4.96 10.48
CA GLY A 44 9.77 4.54 11.18
C GLY A 44 8.55 5.40 10.83
N HIS A 45 8.69 6.73 10.86
CA HIS A 45 7.61 7.64 10.47
C HIS A 45 7.20 7.49 9.00
N ILE A 46 8.18 7.35 8.10
CA ILE A 46 7.93 7.11 6.68
C ILE A 46 7.18 5.78 6.49
N SER A 47 7.54 4.73 7.24
CA SER A 47 6.84 3.45 7.19
C SER A 47 5.37 3.56 7.63
N THR A 48 5.09 4.38 8.65
CA THR A 48 3.72 4.63 9.11
C THR A 48 2.91 5.37 8.05
N ALA A 49 3.48 6.41 7.44
CA ALA A 49 2.81 7.13 6.35
C ALA A 49 2.50 6.19 5.15
N ALA A 50 3.45 5.32 4.79
CA ALA A 50 3.24 4.33 3.73
C ALA A 50 2.15 3.30 4.08
N ARG A 51 2.01 2.89 5.36
CA ARG A 51 0.89 2.03 5.81
C ARG A 51 -0.46 2.71 5.67
N VAL A 52 -0.55 4.01 5.98
CA VAL A 52 -1.79 4.79 5.80
C VAL A 52 -2.16 4.87 4.33
N ILE A 53 -1.20 5.18 3.45
CA ILE A 53 -1.42 5.21 1.99
C ILE A 53 -1.88 3.85 1.49
N TRP A 54 -1.28 2.77 1.99
CA TRP A 54 -1.69 1.40 1.64
C TRP A 54 -3.15 1.11 2.01
N LEU A 55 -3.58 1.49 3.22
CA LEU A 55 -4.98 1.32 3.64
C LEU A 55 -5.94 2.09 2.72
N VAL A 56 -5.59 3.31 2.34
CA VAL A 56 -6.40 4.11 1.40
C VAL A 56 -6.49 3.41 0.03
N CYS A 57 -5.38 2.88 -0.48
CA CYS A 57 -5.39 2.08 -1.72
C CYS A 57 -6.24 0.82 -1.58
N LEU A 58 -6.20 0.13 -0.45
CA LEU A 58 -6.98 -1.08 -0.21
C LEU A 58 -8.49 -0.77 -0.19
N VAL A 59 -8.90 0.29 0.52
CA VAL A 59 -10.29 0.75 0.54
C VAL A 59 -10.75 1.14 -0.87
N GLY A 60 -9.94 1.90 -1.61
CA GLY A 60 -10.22 2.25 -2.99
C GLY A 60 -10.42 1.01 -3.89
N ALA A 61 -9.60 -0.03 -3.70
CA ALA A 61 -9.71 -1.26 -4.48
C ALA A 61 -11.03 -1.99 -4.21
N ILE A 62 -11.43 -2.07 -2.94
CA ILE A 62 -12.70 -2.67 -2.52
C ILE A 62 -13.88 -1.91 -3.14
N VAL A 63 -13.89 -0.58 -3.07
CA VAL A 63 -14.96 0.25 -3.64
C VAL A 63 -15.09 0.01 -5.15
N VAL A 64 -13.98 0.01 -5.89
CA VAL A 64 -14.02 -0.22 -7.34
C VAL A 64 -14.50 -1.65 -7.66
N LEU A 65 -14.07 -2.67 -6.90
CA LEU A 65 -14.58 -4.04 -7.05
C LEU A 65 -16.09 -4.10 -6.81
N ALA A 66 -16.59 -3.44 -5.76
CA ALA A 66 -17.99 -3.41 -5.42
C ALA A 66 -18.84 -2.73 -6.51
N MET A 67 -18.35 -1.61 -7.08
CA MET A 67 -19.01 -0.95 -8.21
C MET A 67 -19.06 -1.85 -9.44
N GLN A 68 -17.96 -2.54 -9.77
CA GLN A 68 -17.95 -3.52 -10.86
C GLN A 68 -18.94 -4.67 -10.63
N SER A 69 -19.01 -5.19 -9.40
CA SER A 69 -19.95 -6.26 -9.06
C SER A 69 -21.40 -5.80 -9.22
N LEU A 70 -21.74 -4.60 -8.75
CA LEU A 70 -23.07 -4.03 -8.89
C LEU A 70 -23.46 -3.82 -10.36
N GLU A 71 -22.53 -3.33 -11.18
CA GLU A 71 -22.76 -3.14 -12.61
C GLU A 71 -22.98 -4.48 -13.33
N HIS A 72 -22.18 -5.50 -13.03
CA HIS A 72 -22.38 -6.86 -13.56
C HIS A 72 -23.73 -7.47 -13.16
N THR A 73 -24.23 -7.21 -11.95
CA THR A 73 -25.51 -7.76 -11.48
C THR A 73 -26.72 -7.05 -12.12
N ARG A 74 -26.53 -5.87 -12.71
CA ARG A 74 -27.59 -5.09 -13.35
C ARG A 74 -27.81 -5.47 -14.83
N GLU A 75 -26.81 -6.09 -15.45
CA GLU A 75 -26.86 -6.53 -16.85
C GLU A 75 -27.46 -7.95 -17.02
N GLU A 76 -27.68 -8.69 -15.92
CA GLU A 76 -28.44 -9.95 -15.86
C GLU A 76 -29.93 -9.72 -15.54
#